data_AF-A0A3C1WXZ7-F1
#
_entry.id   AF-A0A3C1WXZ7-F1
#
_cell.length_a   1.000
_cell.length_b   1.000
_cell.length_c   1.000
_cell.angle_alpha   90.00
_cell.angle_beta   90.00
_cell.angle_gamma   90.00
#
_symmetry.space_group_name_H-M   'P 1'
#
loop_
_entity.id
_entity.type
_entity.pdbx_description
1 polymer ?
#
loop_
_entity_poly.entity_id
_entity_poly.type
_entity_poly.pdbx_seq_one_letter_code
_entity_poly.pdbx_strand_id
1 'polypeptide(L)'
;MVIKTLSNYQIKKSIAFLSSLDKDWKDLIKKVGYCHLKKSSGLSPYESLLKTIAYQQLHAKAAETIFQRFLSQFNNCFPKAHELLAMDPEVIRKSGFSQTKMETLLRIADASIHKI
;
A
#
# COMPACT_ATOMS: atom_id res chain seq x y z
N MET A 1 -0.14 12.35 -9.71
CA MET A 1 0.48 11.09 -9.21
C MET A 1 1.53 10.65 -10.20
N VAL A 2 2.82 10.72 -9.86
CA VAL A 2 3.87 10.20 -10.75
C VAL A 2 3.83 8.67 -10.65
N ILE A 3 3.59 8.00 -11.77
CA ILE A 3 3.72 6.55 -11.88
C ILE A 3 5.10 6.33 -12.47
N LYS A 4 6.04 5.78 -11.70
CA LYS A 4 7.32 5.34 -12.23
C LYS A 4 7.17 3.90 -12.71
N THR A 5 7.38 3.65 -13.99
CA THR A 5 7.53 2.29 -14.50
C THR A 5 8.92 1.76 -14.11
N LEU A 6 9.04 0.45 -13.94
CA LEU A 6 10.35 -0.19 -13.93
C LEU A 6 11.10 0.15 -15.23
N SER A 7 12.41 0.35 -15.16
CA SER A 7 13.16 0.65 -16.38
C SER A 7 13.05 -0.53 -17.34
N ASN A 8 12.93 -0.26 -18.64
CA ASN A 8 12.86 -1.29 -19.66
C ASN A 8 14.04 -2.27 -19.58
N TYR A 9 15.22 -1.79 -19.15
CA TYR A 9 16.38 -2.63 -18.90
C TYR A 9 16.16 -3.65 -17.77
N GLN A 10 15.63 -3.21 -16.62
CA GLN A 10 15.34 -4.09 -15.48
C GLN A 10 14.29 -5.14 -15.83
N ILE A 11 13.26 -4.75 -16.58
CA ILE A 11 12.22 -5.69 -17.05
C ILE A 11 12.83 -6.76 -17.95
N LYS A 12 13.62 -6.36 -18.96
CA LYS A 12 14.28 -7.30 -19.88
C LYS A 12 15.21 -8.27 -19.14
N LYS A 13 16.03 -7.76 -18.21
CA LYS A 13 16.93 -8.60 -17.40
C LYS A 13 16.15 -9.61 -16.56
N SER A 14 15.05 -9.18 -15.95
CA SER A 14 14.19 -10.06 -15.13
C SER A 14 13.50 -11.13 -15.97
N ILE A 15 13.01 -10.78 -17.17
CA ILE A 15 12.43 -11.74 -18.11
C ILE A 15 13.45 -12.80 -18.51
N ALA A 16 14.67 -12.41 -18.85
CA ALA A 16 15.73 -13.34 -19.22
C ALA A 16 16.08 -14.30 -18.07
N PHE A 17 16.23 -13.77 -16.85
CA PHE A 17 16.52 -14.56 -15.65
C PHE A 17 15.41 -15.56 -15.33
N LEU A 18 14.14 -15.12 -15.29
CA LEU A 18 13.03 -16.00 -14.96
C LEU A 18 12.80 -17.06 -16.05
N SER A 19 12.92 -16.69 -17.34
CA SER A 19 12.76 -17.63 -18.45
C SER A 19 13.85 -18.70 -18.52
N SER A 20 14.97 -18.52 -17.81
CA SER A 20 16.04 -19.52 -17.74
C SER A 20 15.89 -20.50 -16.56
N LEU A 21 14.92 -20.32 -15.66
CA LEU A 21 14.74 -21.21 -14.51
C LEU A 21 14.25 -22.60 -14.93
N ASP A 22 13.14 -22.66 -15.67
CA ASP A 22 12.58 -23.90 -16.21
C ASP A 22 11.61 -23.61 -17.38
N LYS A 23 11.07 -24.69 -17.96
CA LYS A 23 10.11 -24.61 -19.06
C LYS A 23 8.80 -23.94 -18.63
N ASP A 24 8.33 -24.18 -17.41
CA ASP A 24 7.06 -23.66 -16.93
C ASP A 24 7.11 -22.13 -16.80
N TRP A 25 8.20 -21.58 -16.25
CA TRP A 25 8.45 -20.14 -16.20
C TRP A 25 8.52 -19.51 -17.59
N LYS A 26 9.24 -20.16 -18.51
CA LYS A 26 9.37 -19.68 -19.90
C LYS A 26 8.03 -19.62 -20.62
N ASP A 27 7.23 -20.67 -20.48
CA ASP A 27 5.92 -20.76 -21.13
C ASP A 27 4.90 -19.82 -20.47
N LEU A 28 4.97 -19.63 -19.14
CA LEU A 28 4.17 -18.65 -18.41
C LEU A 28 4.46 -17.22 -18.88
N ILE A 29 5.73 -16.82 -19.00
CA ILE A 29 6.11 -15.47 -19.45
C ILE A 29 5.64 -15.22 -20.88
N LYS A 30 5.77 -16.21 -21.77
CA LYS A 30 5.22 -16.10 -23.13
C LYS A 30 3.70 -15.93 -23.14
N LYS A 31 2.99 -16.63 -22.25
CA LYS A 31 1.54 -16.59 -22.15
C LYS A 31 1.02 -15.27 -21.57
N VAL A 32 1.67 -14.74 -20.52
CA VAL A 32 1.28 -13.48 -19.87
C VAL A 32 1.71 -12.26 -20.69
N GLY A 33 2.88 -12.33 -21.33
CA GLY A 33 3.43 -11.25 -22.14
C GLY A 33 4.16 -10.18 -21.32
N TYR A 34 4.09 -8.92 -21.75
CA TYR A 34 4.88 -7.83 -21.19
C TYR A 34 4.49 -7.54 -19.72
N CYS A 35 5.50 -7.29 -18.87
CA CYS A 35 5.26 -6.95 -17.46
C CYS A 35 4.78 -5.51 -17.31
N HIS A 36 3.53 -5.32 -16.88
CA HIS A 36 2.92 -4.01 -16.68
C HIS A 36 3.05 -3.46 -15.24
N LEU A 37 3.99 -3.99 -14.44
CA LEU A 37 4.16 -3.59 -13.05
C LEU A 37 4.50 -2.10 -12.94
N LYS A 38 3.61 -1.35 -12.27
CA LYS A 38 3.75 0.08 -12.00
C LYS A 38 4.27 0.26 -10.56
N LYS A 39 5.36 1.01 -10.38
CA LYS A 39 5.78 1.47 -9.05
C LYS A 39 5.00 2.75 -8.74
N SER A 40 4.14 2.70 -7.74
CA SER A 40 3.53 3.92 -7.19
C SER A 40 4.63 4.75 -6.54
N SER A 41 4.90 5.95 -7.05
CA SER A 41 5.90 6.86 -6.48
C SER A 41 5.28 8.11 -5.85
N GLY A 42 4.01 8.04 -5.48
CA GLY A 42 3.26 9.19 -4.92
C GLY A 42 3.12 9.20 -3.41
N LEU A 43 3.29 8.07 -2.74
CA LEU A 43 3.10 7.95 -1.29
C LEU A 43 4.46 7.76 -0.61
N SER A 44 4.65 8.43 0.52
CA SER A 44 5.73 8.14 1.45
C SER A 44 5.60 6.72 2.02
N PRO A 45 6.65 6.17 2.66
CA PRO A 45 6.57 4.87 3.33
C PRO A 45 5.45 4.82 4.37
N TYR A 46 5.32 5.86 5.20
CA TYR A 46 4.28 5.96 6.21
C TYR A 46 2.86 5.93 5.59
N GLU A 47 2.60 6.76 4.58
CA GLU A 47 1.30 6.78 3.89
C GLU A 47 1.00 5.45 3.21
N SER A 48 2.01 4.83 2.60
CA SER A 48 1.89 3.51 1.97
C SER A 48 1.52 2.44 2.98
N LEU A 49 2.09 2.49 4.19
CA LEU A 49 1.78 1.56 5.26
C LEU A 49 0.34 1.75 5.77
N LEU A 50 -0.09 3.00 6.04
CA LEU A 50 -1.47 3.25 6.46
C LEU A 50 -2.48 2.72 5.45
N LYS A 51 -2.25 3.00 4.15
CA LYS A 51 -3.10 2.50 3.08
C LYS A 51 -3.07 0.97 3.01
N THR A 52 -1.90 0.35 3.17
CA THR A 52 -1.77 -1.11 3.14
C THR A 52 -2.58 -1.76 4.26
N ILE A 53 -2.52 -1.25 5.49
CA ILE A 53 -3.29 -1.78 6.63
C ILE A 53 -4.79 -1.73 6.35
N ALA A 54 -5.29 -0.65 5.74
CA ALA A 54 -6.70 -0.55 5.37
C ALA A 54 -7.14 -1.66 4.40
N TYR A 55 -6.30 -2.03 3.43
CA TYR A 55 -6.63 -2.97 2.34
C TYR A 55 -6.40 -4.44 2.67
N GLN A 56 -5.80 -4.76 3.80
CA GLN A 56 -5.59 -6.15 4.22
C GLN A 56 -6.92 -6.90 4.35
N GLN A 57 -6.97 -8.12 3.81
CA GLN A 57 -8.07 -9.07 3.95
C GLN A 57 -9.45 -8.55 3.49
N LEU A 58 -9.48 -7.57 2.58
CA LEU A 58 -10.71 -6.98 2.04
C LEU A 58 -10.66 -6.91 0.52
N HIS A 59 -11.84 -6.97 -0.10
CA HIS A 59 -11.97 -6.58 -1.50
C HIS A 59 -11.64 -5.10 -1.68
N ALA A 60 -11.00 -4.76 -2.80
CA ALA A 60 -10.48 -3.42 -3.06
C ALA A 60 -11.51 -2.30 -2.88
N LYS A 61 -12.77 -2.54 -3.27
CA LYS A 61 -13.84 -1.54 -3.15
C LYS A 61 -14.22 -1.26 -1.69
N ALA A 62 -14.31 -2.29 -0.85
CA ALA A 62 -14.63 -2.15 0.56
C ALA A 62 -13.50 -1.41 1.31
N ALA A 63 -12.26 -1.80 1.03
CA ALA A 63 -11.08 -1.13 1.58
C ALA A 63 -11.01 0.35 1.19
N GLU A 64 -11.28 0.68 -0.08
CA GLU A 64 -11.33 2.07 -0.55
C GLU A 64 -12.39 2.86 0.22
N THR A 65 -13.61 2.34 0.38
CA THR A 65 -14.67 3.03 1.14
C THR A 65 -14.28 3.30 2.59
N ILE A 66 -13.69 2.31 3.27
CA ILE A 66 -13.20 2.47 4.65
C ILE A 66 -12.09 3.52 4.70
N PHE A 67 -11.15 3.45 3.77
CA PHE A 67 -10.01 4.35 3.74
C PHE A 67 -10.44 5.80 3.48
N GLN A 68 -11.38 6.05 2.57
CA GLN A 68 -11.91 7.40 2.32
C GLN A 68 -12.66 7.97 3.53
N ARG A 69 -13.44 7.16 4.26
CA ARG A 69 -14.10 7.59 5.52
C ARG A 69 -13.11 7.90 6.65
N PHE A 70 -11.92 7.31 6.60
CA PHE A 70 -10.84 7.64 7.51
C PHE A 70 -10.15 8.94 7.10
N LEU A 71 -9.80 9.11 5.83
CA LEU A 71 -9.23 10.37 5.34
C LEU A 71 -10.18 11.55 5.51
N SER A 72 -11.51 11.34 5.47
CA SER A 72 -12.47 12.42 5.72
C SER A 72 -12.40 12.99 7.13
N GLN A 73 -11.81 12.28 8.10
CA GLN A 73 -11.52 12.81 9.44
C GLN A 73 -10.32 13.78 9.44
N PHE A 74 -9.57 13.83 8.34
CA PHE A 74 -8.35 14.60 8.16
C PHE A 74 -8.40 15.44 6.87
N ASN A 75 -9.56 16.05 6.59
CA ASN A 75 -9.78 16.90 5.41
C ASN A 75 -9.45 16.22 4.07
N ASN A 76 -9.72 14.91 3.97
CA ASN A 76 -9.43 14.06 2.82
C ASN A 76 -7.93 13.95 2.48
N CYS A 77 -7.05 14.23 3.46
CA CYS A 77 -5.61 14.10 3.36
C CYS A 77 -5.10 12.97 4.27
N PHE A 78 -3.89 12.46 3.99
CA PHE A 78 -3.24 11.53 4.92
C PHE A 78 -2.90 12.26 6.22
N PRO A 79 -3.25 11.69 7.40
CA PRO A 79 -2.92 12.31 8.67
C PRO A 79 -1.44 12.24 8.95
N LYS A 80 -0.86 13.31 9.48
CA LYS A 80 0.47 13.25 10.08
C LYS A 80 0.45 12.33 11.30
N ALA A 81 1.60 11.77 11.65
CA ALA A 81 1.69 10.82 12.77
C ALA A 81 1.15 11.39 14.09
N HIS A 82 1.46 12.65 14.42
CA HIS A 82 0.95 13.30 15.63
C HIS A 82 -0.58 13.54 15.59
N GLU A 83 -1.14 13.84 14.42
CA GLU A 83 -2.59 14.02 14.25
C GLU A 83 -3.32 12.69 14.46
N LEU A 84 -2.75 11.60 13.93
CA LEU A 84 -3.30 10.26 14.09
C LEU A 84 -3.24 9.78 15.55
N LEU A 85 -2.16 10.08 16.27
CA LEU A 85 -2.01 9.72 17.69
C LEU A 85 -2.88 10.57 18.64
N ALA A 86 -3.18 11.81 18.26
CA ALA A 86 -4.06 12.70 19.04
C ALA A 86 -5.56 12.41 18.82
N MET A 87 -5.91 11.65 17.79
CA MET A 87 -7.29 11.28 17.46
C MET A 87 -7.83 10.27 18.47
N ASP A 88 -9.12 10.41 18.83
CA ASP A 88 -9.83 9.37 19.56
C ASP A 88 -9.87 8.07 18.72
N PRO A 89 -9.31 6.95 19.21
CA PRO A 89 -9.30 5.67 18.49
C PRO A 89 -10.69 5.19 18.04
N GLU A 90 -11.76 5.55 18.77
CA GLU A 90 -13.12 5.19 18.39
C GLU A 90 -13.57 5.87 17.10
N VAL A 91 -13.04 7.04 16.76
CA VAL A 91 -13.29 7.69 15.47
C VAL A 91 -12.72 6.85 14.33
N ILE A 92 -11.53 6.29 14.50
CA ILE A 92 -10.88 5.40 13.51
C ILE A 92 -11.71 4.12 13.33
N ARG A 93 -12.21 3.53 14.43
CA ARG A 93 -13.09 2.35 14.37
C ARG A 93 -14.40 2.65 13.63
N LYS A 94 -15.02 3.80 13.89
CA LYS A 94 -16.26 4.24 13.22
C LYS A 94 -16.08 4.42 11.71
N SER A 95 -14.86 4.69 11.22
CA SER A 95 -14.55 4.68 9.78
C SER A 95 -14.61 3.28 9.15
N GLY A 96 -14.64 2.21 9.95
CA GLY A 96 -14.78 0.81 9.51
C GLY A 96 -13.53 -0.05 9.70
N PHE A 97 -12.54 0.43 10.45
CA PHE A 97 -11.37 -0.36 10.82
C PHE A 97 -11.71 -1.37 11.92
N SER A 98 -11.15 -2.58 11.82
CA SER A 98 -11.12 -3.50 12.96
C SER A 98 -10.20 -2.96 14.06
N GLN A 99 -10.37 -3.48 15.28
CA GLN A 99 -9.52 -3.12 16.42
C GLN A 99 -8.04 -3.33 16.11
N THR A 100 -7.66 -4.50 15.59
CA THR A 100 -6.26 -4.81 15.24
C THR A 100 -5.69 -3.85 14.20
N LYS A 101 -6.48 -3.45 13.20
CA LYS A 101 -6.00 -2.50 12.18
C LYS A 101 -5.81 -1.11 12.79
N MET A 102 -6.76 -0.64 13.60
CA MET A 102 -6.64 0.63 14.33
C MET A 102 -5.38 0.65 15.21
N GLU A 103 -5.16 -0.36 16.04
CA GLU A 103 -3.96 -0.48 16.88
C GLU A 103 -2.67 -0.46 16.04
N THR A 104 -2.68 -1.15 14.89
CA THR A 104 -1.54 -1.16 13.97
C THR A 104 -1.28 0.21 13.35
N LEU A 105 -2.33 0.96 12.97
CA LEU A 105 -2.18 2.33 12.47
C LEU A 105 -1.53 3.24 13.51
N LEU A 106 -1.97 3.16 14.77
CA LEU A 106 -1.41 3.95 15.88
C LEU A 106 0.05 3.56 16.15
N ARG A 107 0.39 2.26 16.13
CA ARG A 107 1.78 1.81 16.27
C ARG A 107 2.69 2.28 15.13
N ILE A 108 2.19 2.30 13.89
CA ILE A 108 2.93 2.84 12.74
C ILE A 108 3.16 4.35 12.91
N ALA A 109 2.16 5.08 13.38
CA ALA A 109 2.28 6.51 13.68
C ALA A 109 3.34 6.78 14.75
N ASP A 110 3.28 6.05 15.86
CA ASP A 110 4.25 6.13 16.94
C ASP A 110 5.69 5.85 16.46
N ALA A 111 5.89 4.76 15.71
CA ALA A 111 7.20 4.40 15.15
C ALA A 111 7.74 5.44 14.16
N SER A 112 6.86 6.11 13.40
CA SER A 112 7.23 7.15 12.43
C SER A 112 7.82 8.40 13.09
N ILE A 113 7.40 8.70 14.32
CA ILE A 113 7.92 9.83 15.11
C ILE A 113 9.26 9.46 15.74
N HIS A 114 9.35 8.27 16.34
CA HIS A 114 10.52 7.84 17.10
C HIS A 114 11.68 7.34 16.24
N LYS A 115 11.48 7.15 14.92
CA LYS A 115 12.50 6.71 13.94
C LYS A 115 13.36 5.56 14.50
N ILE A 116 12.70 4.47 14.89
CA ILE A 116 13.41 3.22 15.20
C ILE A 116 14.14 2.73 13.96
#